data_AF-A0A401RUE5-F1
#
_entry.id   AF-A0A401RUE5-F1
#
_cell.length_a   1.000
_cell.length_b   1.000
_cell.length_c   1.000
_cell.angle_alpha   90.00
_cell.angle_beta   90.00
_cell.angle_gamma   90.00
#
_symmetry.space_group_name_H-M   'P 1'
#
loop_
_entity.id
_entity.type
_entity.pdbx_description
1 polymer ?
#
loop_
_entity_poly.entity_id
_entity_poly.type
_entity_poly.pdbx_seq_one_letter_code
_entity_poly.pdbx_strand_id
1 'polypeptide(L)'
;MRPSPDRGRRAHARCGPVPATRGLGFNVDGRRVQERRTLKEKVDEAGTGGDGSSPSHPYNMEEKFAEIDAQSRWSQSYLEIRNDSQDFPYKVAKYPENRARNRYRDVSPFDHSRVKLQKADNDYINASLIVMEEAQRNYILTQGPLPNSCGHFWQMVWEQKSRAVVMLNRVIEKGSVKCEKYWPNKEDEVMSFDDTQFSLKLLSEDVKSYYTVRQLQLQRISTGETREILHFHYTTWPDFGVPESPASFLNFLLKVRESGSLSSDCGPAVVHCSAGIGRSGTFALVDTCLVLMEKRKDPSTVDIREVLLEMRKYRMGLIQTPDQLRFSYMAVIEGAKYIKGDSSAQKRWKELSNEDQDPVTDQAPPPPQPPKRTLPRQNENRDPDVTVEEATESENNSTSQETFGKEQENMENKANNLRKRHREDRIASTAQKVHRMKQKLSETEVKRKRLKTV
;
A
#
# COMPACT_ATOMS: atom_id res chain seq x y z
N MET A 1 -52.93 -5.68 43.59
CA MET A 1 -53.94 -4.61 43.46
C MET A 1 -53.50 -3.65 42.36
N ARG A 2 -54.25 -3.58 41.25
CA ARG A 2 -54.35 -2.41 40.35
C ARG A 2 -55.33 -1.40 41.00
N PRO A 3 -55.46 -0.11 40.57
CA PRO A 3 -55.26 0.37 39.20
C PRO A 3 -54.68 1.80 39.01
N SER A 4 -54.39 2.13 37.74
CA SER A 4 -54.35 3.50 37.17
C SER A 4 -55.76 3.93 36.71
N PRO A 5 -56.04 5.23 36.54
CA PRO A 5 -56.21 5.82 35.18
C PRO A 5 -55.66 7.27 35.09
N ASP A 6 -55.01 7.75 34.03
CA ASP A 6 -55.45 8.13 32.67
C ASP A 6 -56.30 9.42 32.54
N ARG A 7 -55.91 10.23 31.53
CA ARG A 7 -56.61 11.29 30.76
C ARG A 7 -56.44 12.78 31.07
N GLY A 8 -56.04 13.52 30.01
CA GLY A 8 -56.51 14.90 29.76
C GLY A 8 -55.59 15.75 28.88
N ARG A 9 -55.87 15.83 27.56
CA ARG A 9 -55.16 16.65 26.55
C ARG A 9 -55.80 18.06 26.35
N ARG A 10 -55.04 18.93 25.64
CA ARG A 10 -55.40 20.13 24.80
C ARG A 10 -55.50 21.48 25.57
N ALA A 11 -55.08 22.65 25.08
CA ALA A 11 -54.79 23.13 23.71
C ALA A 11 -53.87 24.38 23.67
N HIS A 12 -53.15 24.51 22.54
CA HIS A 12 -52.80 25.72 21.75
C HIS A 12 -52.45 27.07 22.38
N ALA A 13 -51.24 27.56 22.05
CA ALA A 13 -51.04 28.92 21.56
C ALA A 13 -49.90 28.98 20.54
N ARG A 14 -50.19 29.51 19.35
CA ARG A 14 -49.25 29.84 18.28
C ARG A 14 -48.54 31.16 18.61
N CYS A 15 -47.26 31.27 18.32
CA CYS A 15 -46.61 32.54 17.96
C CYS A 15 -45.47 32.26 16.97
N GLY A 16 -45.51 32.97 15.84
CA GLY A 16 -44.57 32.89 14.73
C GLY A 16 -43.25 33.64 14.99
N PRO A 17 -42.34 33.65 14.00
CA PRO A 17 -40.91 33.89 14.22
C PRO A 17 -40.52 35.37 14.09
N VAL A 18 -39.49 35.77 14.83
CA VAL A 18 -38.81 37.08 14.76
C VAL A 18 -37.31 36.83 14.53
N PRO A 19 -36.59 37.63 13.72
CA PRO A 19 -35.51 37.15 12.86
C PRO A 19 -34.13 37.14 13.53
N ALA A 20 -33.28 36.22 13.06
CA ALA A 20 -31.90 36.06 13.51
C ALA A 20 -30.99 37.20 13.01
N THR A 21 -30.39 37.91 13.95
CA THR A 21 -29.27 38.83 13.75
C THR A 21 -28.00 38.07 13.36
N ARG A 22 -27.39 38.45 12.22
CA ARG A 22 -26.09 37.97 11.75
C ARG A 22 -24.97 38.46 12.68
N GLY A 23 -24.43 37.57 13.51
CA GLY A 23 -23.14 37.76 14.17
C GLY A 23 -22.01 37.27 13.26
N LEU A 24 -21.09 38.17 12.89
CA LEU A 24 -19.82 37.84 12.24
C LEU A 24 -18.86 37.27 13.29
N GLY A 25 -18.70 35.94 13.31
CA GLY A 25 -17.65 35.26 14.05
C GLY A 25 -16.43 35.04 13.17
N PHE A 26 -15.32 35.68 13.49
CA PHE A 26 -14.00 35.40 12.91
C PHE A 26 -13.48 34.05 13.41
N ASN A 27 -12.90 33.24 12.51
CA ASN A 27 -12.13 32.06 12.89
C ASN A 27 -10.65 32.27 12.51
N VAL A 28 -9.77 31.85 13.42
CA VAL A 28 -8.32 32.02 13.37
C VAL A 28 -7.73 30.97 12.44
N ASP A 29 -7.65 31.30 11.16
CA ASP A 29 -6.62 30.82 10.22
C ASP A 29 -6.88 31.48 8.86
N GLY A 30 -6.03 32.45 8.49
CA GLY A 30 -6.19 33.32 7.33
C GLY A 30 -6.18 32.62 5.97
N ARG A 31 -7.28 31.96 5.59
CA ARG A 31 -7.56 31.51 4.22
C ARG A 31 -8.99 31.90 3.83
N ARG A 32 -9.12 32.58 2.69
CA ARG A 32 -10.42 32.95 2.08
C ARG A 32 -11.25 31.69 1.83
N VAL A 33 -12.40 31.60 2.48
CA VAL A 33 -13.49 30.70 2.09
C VAL A 33 -14.18 31.36 0.89
N GLN A 34 -14.06 30.76 -0.30
CA GLN A 34 -14.93 31.10 -1.43
C GLN A 34 -16.27 30.39 -1.21
N GLU A 35 -17.32 31.15 -0.95
CA GLU A 35 -18.71 30.68 -0.98
C GLU A 35 -19.03 30.13 -2.39
N ARG A 36 -19.24 28.82 -2.51
CA ARG A 36 -19.85 28.21 -3.70
C ARG A 36 -21.34 28.53 -3.69
N ARG A 37 -21.76 29.51 -4.49
CA ARG A 37 -23.18 29.67 -4.87
C ARG A 37 -23.59 28.52 -5.77
N THR A 38 -24.58 27.76 -5.31
CA THR A 38 -25.34 26.79 -6.12
C THR A 38 -26.18 27.54 -7.16
N LEU A 39 -25.87 27.37 -8.44
CA LEU A 39 -26.75 27.75 -9.55
C LEU A 39 -27.76 26.61 -9.75
N LYS A 40 -28.94 26.78 -9.16
CA LYS A 40 -30.17 26.08 -9.54
C LYS A 40 -31.14 27.18 -9.99
N GLU A 41 -31.91 26.89 -11.03
CA GLU A 41 -32.94 27.74 -11.67
C GLU A 41 -32.44 28.70 -12.75
N LYS A 42 -32.52 28.23 -14.01
CA LYS A 42 -33.10 28.93 -15.17
C LYS A 42 -32.93 28.08 -16.42
N VAL A 43 -33.87 27.16 -16.66
CA VAL A 43 -34.27 26.77 -18.01
C VAL A 43 -35.73 26.33 -17.92
N ASP A 44 -36.65 27.22 -18.27
CA ASP A 44 -37.96 26.86 -18.79
C ASP A 44 -38.27 27.82 -19.94
N GLU A 45 -38.94 27.28 -20.96
CA GLU A 45 -39.38 27.90 -22.23
C GLU A 45 -38.36 27.96 -23.38
N ALA A 46 -38.23 26.84 -24.11
CA ALA A 46 -38.64 26.76 -25.52
C ALA A 46 -38.40 25.35 -26.09
N GLY A 47 -39.42 24.77 -26.76
CA GLY A 47 -39.19 23.77 -27.80
C GLY A 47 -39.57 22.33 -27.47
N THR A 48 -40.77 21.96 -27.89
CA THR A 48 -41.27 20.60 -28.10
C THR A 48 -40.37 19.72 -28.97
N GLY A 49 -40.21 18.45 -28.58
CA GLY A 49 -39.98 17.32 -29.49
C GLY A 49 -38.52 16.87 -29.67
N GLY A 50 -38.20 15.68 -29.16
CA GLY A 50 -36.95 14.99 -29.46
C GLY A 50 -36.61 13.93 -28.42
N ASP A 51 -37.11 12.72 -28.62
CA ASP A 51 -36.56 11.52 -27.98
C ASP A 51 -35.08 11.41 -28.37
N GLY A 52 -34.20 11.50 -27.37
CA GLY A 52 -32.78 11.78 -27.54
C GLY A 52 -31.94 10.89 -26.64
N SER A 53 -32.18 9.58 -26.67
CA SER A 53 -31.17 8.60 -26.27
C SER A 53 -29.95 8.79 -27.17
N SER A 54 -29.01 9.64 -26.76
CA SER A 54 -27.70 9.73 -27.40
C SER A 54 -27.05 8.34 -27.29
N PRO A 55 -26.65 7.71 -28.40
CA PRO A 55 -25.98 6.42 -28.32
C PRO A 55 -24.64 6.64 -27.61
N SER A 56 -24.50 6.04 -26.42
CA SER A 56 -23.22 5.96 -25.74
C SER A 56 -22.23 5.32 -26.70
N HIS A 57 -21.26 6.09 -27.20
CA HIS A 57 -20.18 5.53 -27.99
C HIS A 57 -19.50 4.42 -27.16
N PRO A 58 -19.26 3.24 -27.74
CA PRO A 58 -18.61 2.15 -27.02
C PRO A 58 -17.24 2.64 -26.52
N TYR A 59 -16.98 2.47 -25.23
CA TYR A 59 -15.73 2.92 -24.63
C TYR A 59 -14.59 2.01 -25.11
N ASN A 60 -13.72 2.51 -25.98
CA ASN A 60 -12.55 1.77 -26.43
C ASN A 60 -11.34 2.06 -25.52
N MET A 61 -11.04 1.13 -24.63
CA MET A 61 -9.92 1.22 -23.70
C MET A 61 -8.55 1.31 -24.39
N GLU A 62 -8.36 0.63 -25.52
CA GLU A 62 -7.11 0.63 -26.28
C GLU A 62 -6.87 1.98 -26.96
N GLU A 63 -7.92 2.57 -27.54
CA GLU A 63 -7.87 3.92 -28.11
C GLU A 63 -7.59 4.97 -27.03
N LYS A 64 -8.28 4.94 -25.89
CA LYS A 64 -8.02 5.86 -24.77
C LYS A 64 -6.61 5.71 -24.22
N PHE A 65 -6.11 4.47 -24.11
CA PHE A 65 -4.71 4.23 -23.75
C PHE A 65 -3.75 4.87 -24.75
N ALA A 66 -3.92 4.58 -26.05
CA ALA A 66 -3.07 5.10 -27.11
C ALA A 66 -3.09 6.64 -27.17
N GLU A 67 -4.25 7.25 -26.96
CA GLU A 67 -4.42 8.70 -26.91
C GLU A 67 -3.62 9.32 -25.75
N ILE A 68 -3.80 8.81 -24.53
CA ILE A 68 -3.12 9.32 -23.34
C ILE A 68 -1.60 9.13 -23.48
N ASP A 69 -1.16 7.99 -24.04
CA ASP A 69 0.25 7.66 -24.23
C ASP A 69 0.91 8.56 -25.28
N ALA A 70 0.28 8.73 -26.45
CA ALA A 70 0.77 9.60 -27.52
C ALA A 70 0.90 11.06 -27.07
N GLN A 71 -0.01 11.52 -26.20
CA GLN A 71 0.01 12.88 -25.65
C GLN A 71 0.84 13.00 -24.36
N SER A 72 1.42 11.91 -23.84
CA SER A 72 2.15 11.88 -22.57
C SER A 72 1.35 12.45 -21.38
N ARG A 73 0.04 12.18 -21.35
CA ARG A 73 -0.93 12.79 -20.40
C ARG A 73 -1.20 11.97 -19.14
N TRP A 74 -0.47 10.88 -18.88
CA TRP A 74 -0.68 10.03 -17.69
C TRP A 74 -0.64 10.79 -16.36
N SER A 75 0.23 11.80 -16.23
CA SER A 75 0.28 12.63 -15.02
C SER A 75 -1.01 13.43 -14.81
N GLN A 76 -1.58 13.96 -15.88
CA GLN A 76 -2.82 14.71 -15.85
C GLN A 76 -4.02 13.79 -15.55
N SER A 77 -4.13 12.67 -16.25
CA SER A 77 -5.19 11.68 -16.01
C SER A 77 -5.17 11.13 -14.57
N TYR A 78 -3.97 10.89 -14.02
CA TYR A 78 -3.82 10.50 -12.61
C TYR A 78 -4.28 11.59 -11.64
N LEU A 79 -3.94 12.85 -11.93
CA LEU A 79 -4.33 14.00 -11.10
C LEU A 79 -5.85 14.21 -11.12
N GLU A 80 -6.50 14.05 -12.27
CA GLU A 80 -7.95 14.12 -12.41
C GLU A 80 -8.64 13.07 -11.52
N ILE A 81 -8.18 11.81 -11.56
CA ILE A 81 -8.71 10.76 -10.68
C ILE A 81 -8.51 11.13 -9.21
N ARG A 82 -7.36 11.68 -8.85
CA ARG A 82 -7.11 12.15 -7.48
C ARG A 82 -8.07 13.26 -7.06
N ASN A 83 -8.36 14.21 -7.93
CA ASN A 83 -9.25 15.33 -7.65
C ASN A 83 -10.72 14.88 -7.55
N ASP A 84 -11.10 13.87 -8.34
CA ASP A 84 -12.46 13.34 -8.39
C ASP A 84 -12.71 12.24 -7.33
N SER A 85 -11.66 11.77 -6.66
CA SER A 85 -11.77 10.81 -5.57
C SER A 85 -12.56 11.42 -4.41
N GLN A 86 -13.59 10.72 -3.95
CA GLN A 86 -14.35 11.11 -2.77
C GLN A 86 -13.50 10.92 -1.50
N ASP A 87 -13.69 11.80 -0.53
CA ASP A 87 -13.08 11.69 0.79
C ASP A 87 -14.12 11.29 1.83
N PHE A 88 -13.74 10.41 2.75
CA PHE A 88 -14.60 9.86 3.79
C PHE A 88 -13.91 9.98 5.15
N PRO A 89 -14.67 10.03 6.27
CA PRO A 89 -14.07 10.07 7.60
C PRO A 89 -13.19 8.85 7.91
N TYR A 90 -12.08 9.07 8.61
CA TYR A 90 -11.15 8.05 9.12
C TYR A 90 -10.74 8.35 10.57
N LYS A 91 -11.70 8.81 11.39
CA LYS A 91 -11.47 9.32 12.75
C LYS A 91 -10.83 8.28 13.66
N VAL A 92 -11.28 7.02 13.60
CA VAL A 92 -10.79 5.95 14.48
C VAL A 92 -9.28 5.73 14.27
N ALA A 93 -8.83 5.81 13.02
CA ALA A 93 -7.41 5.66 12.68
C ALA A 93 -6.51 6.76 13.28
N LYS A 94 -7.09 7.91 13.68
CA LYS A 94 -6.36 9.05 14.25
C LYS A 94 -6.43 9.14 15.77
N TYR A 95 -7.13 8.23 16.44
CA TYR A 95 -7.12 8.20 17.89
C TYR A 95 -5.69 7.97 18.43
N PRO A 96 -5.29 8.63 19.53
CA PRO A 96 -3.93 8.54 20.07
C PRO A 96 -3.44 7.10 20.28
N GLU A 97 -4.30 6.23 20.81
CA GLU A 97 -4.05 4.81 21.06
C GLU A 97 -3.78 3.99 19.78
N ASN A 98 -4.26 4.47 18.63
CA ASN A 98 -4.09 3.80 17.33
C ASN A 98 -2.85 4.29 16.56
N ARG A 99 -2.16 5.32 17.05
CA ARG A 99 -0.97 5.89 16.38
C ARG A 99 0.10 4.82 16.11
N ALA A 100 0.37 3.95 17.08
CA ALA A 100 1.37 2.89 16.97
C ALA A 100 0.94 1.71 16.08
N ARG A 101 -0.34 1.65 15.66
CA ARG A 101 -0.87 0.63 14.74
C ARG A 101 -0.83 1.09 13.26
N ASN A 102 -0.40 2.32 13.01
CA ASN A 102 -0.30 2.90 11.66
C ASN A 102 1.15 3.01 11.20
N ARG A 103 1.49 2.36 10.09
CA ARG A 103 2.84 2.44 9.49
C ARG A 103 3.13 3.84 8.92
N TYR A 104 2.11 4.47 8.35
CA TYR A 104 2.21 5.78 7.71
C TYR A 104 1.14 6.73 8.26
N ARG A 105 1.53 7.97 8.57
CA ARG A 105 0.62 8.97 9.16
C ARG A 105 -0.46 9.41 8.17
N ASP A 106 -0.15 9.38 6.88
CA ASP A 106 -0.95 9.86 5.77
C ASP A 106 -1.75 8.75 5.06
N VAL A 107 -1.71 7.51 5.56
CA VAL A 107 -2.48 6.39 5.01
C VAL A 107 -3.34 5.77 6.11
N SER A 108 -4.65 5.89 6.00
CA SER A 108 -5.60 5.42 7.01
C SER A 108 -6.82 4.77 6.35
N PRO A 109 -7.43 3.74 6.96
CA PRO A 109 -8.68 3.19 6.47
C PRO A 109 -9.83 4.15 6.80
N PHE A 110 -10.82 4.25 5.91
CA PHE A 110 -12.06 4.97 6.22
C PHE A 110 -12.89 4.23 7.27
N ASP A 111 -13.62 4.98 8.10
CA ASP A 111 -14.35 4.43 9.24
C ASP A 111 -15.46 3.46 8.80
N HIS A 112 -16.10 3.70 7.64
CA HIS A 112 -17.20 2.89 7.12
C HIS A 112 -16.75 1.57 6.50
N SER A 113 -15.50 1.47 6.05
CA SER A 113 -14.94 0.32 5.34
C SER A 113 -13.83 -0.38 6.11
N ARG A 114 -13.37 0.16 7.25
CA ARG A 114 -12.29 -0.45 8.04
C ARG A 114 -12.71 -1.85 8.51
N VAL A 115 -11.76 -2.78 8.49
CA VAL A 115 -11.94 -4.07 9.15
C VAL A 115 -11.86 -3.84 10.67
N LYS A 116 -12.73 -4.52 11.42
CA LYS A 116 -12.78 -4.45 12.88
C LYS A 116 -12.41 -5.82 13.45
N LEU A 117 -11.41 -5.86 14.31
CA LEU A 117 -11.02 -7.07 15.02
C LEU A 117 -12.09 -7.42 16.05
N GLN A 118 -12.47 -8.70 16.13
CA GLN A 118 -13.43 -9.18 17.12
C GLN A 118 -12.70 -9.60 18.39
N LYS A 119 -13.34 -9.48 19.56
CA LYS A 119 -12.77 -9.95 20.84
C LYS A 119 -11.38 -9.36 21.19
N ALA A 120 -11.11 -8.13 20.75
CA ALA A 120 -9.94 -7.36 21.12
C ALA A 120 -10.37 -6.12 21.92
N ASP A 121 -9.58 -5.71 22.92
CA ASP A 121 -9.84 -4.47 23.68
C ASP A 121 -9.85 -3.23 22.77
N ASN A 122 -9.07 -3.28 21.69
CA ASN A 122 -9.03 -2.28 20.64
C ASN A 122 -9.23 -2.96 19.27
N ASP A 123 -10.39 -2.68 18.65
CA ASP A 123 -10.85 -3.27 17.38
C ASP A 123 -10.08 -2.79 16.14
N TYR A 124 -9.12 -1.86 16.31
CA TYR A 124 -8.47 -1.17 15.20
C TYR A 124 -7.34 -1.98 14.56
N ILE A 125 -7.42 -2.11 13.24
CA ILE A 125 -6.33 -2.50 12.34
C ILE A 125 -6.37 -1.60 11.09
N ASN A 126 -5.22 -1.22 10.53
CA ASN A 126 -5.16 -0.43 9.30
C ASN A 126 -5.43 -1.31 8.07
N ALA A 127 -6.69 -1.70 7.90
CA ALA A 127 -7.18 -2.51 6.79
C ALA A 127 -8.57 -2.02 6.35
N SER A 128 -8.85 -2.11 5.06
CA SER A 128 -10.13 -1.72 4.47
C SER A 128 -10.71 -2.88 3.67
N LEU A 129 -11.99 -3.18 3.88
CA LEU A 129 -12.76 -4.07 3.02
C LEU A 129 -13.23 -3.29 1.79
N ILE A 130 -12.76 -3.70 0.62
CA ILE A 130 -13.18 -3.17 -0.69
C ILE A 130 -14.24 -4.11 -1.23
N VAL A 131 -15.45 -3.60 -1.47
CA VAL A 131 -16.58 -4.39 -1.98
C VAL A 131 -16.90 -3.94 -3.40
N MET A 132 -16.68 -4.84 -4.37
CA MET A 132 -17.03 -4.60 -5.77
C MET A 132 -18.26 -5.43 -6.11
N GLU A 133 -19.44 -4.88 -5.82
CA GLU A 133 -20.72 -5.59 -5.86
C GLU A 133 -20.99 -6.21 -7.25
N GLU A 134 -20.85 -5.42 -8.32
CA GLU A 134 -21.08 -5.91 -9.68
C GLU A 134 -20.08 -7.02 -10.06
N ALA A 135 -18.81 -6.85 -9.69
CA ALA A 135 -17.79 -7.87 -9.89
C ALA A 135 -18.01 -9.09 -8.99
N GLN A 136 -18.86 -9.00 -7.95
CA GLN A 136 -18.99 -9.96 -6.86
C GLN A 136 -17.62 -10.38 -6.34
N ARG A 137 -16.75 -9.39 -6.12
CA ARG A 137 -15.36 -9.58 -5.71
C ARG A 137 -15.06 -8.65 -4.56
N ASN A 138 -14.52 -9.22 -3.49
CA ASN A 138 -14.18 -8.49 -2.28
C ASN A 138 -12.70 -8.69 -1.95
N TYR A 139 -12.06 -7.64 -1.45
CA TYR A 139 -10.67 -7.68 -1.03
C TYR A 139 -10.51 -6.99 0.32
N ILE A 140 -9.56 -7.44 1.13
CA ILE A 140 -9.07 -6.66 2.27
C ILE A 140 -7.73 -6.06 1.87
N LEU A 141 -7.67 -4.74 1.73
CA LEU A 141 -6.42 -4.02 1.49
C LEU A 141 -5.87 -3.48 2.80
N THR A 142 -4.65 -3.89 3.14
CA THR A 142 -4.02 -3.56 4.44
C THR A 142 -2.57 -3.12 4.27
N GLN A 143 -2.03 -2.42 5.27
CA GLN A 143 -0.60 -2.10 5.31
C GLN A 143 0.25 -3.35 5.57
N GLY A 144 1.54 -3.30 5.25
CA GLY A 144 2.49 -4.31 5.69
C GLY A 144 2.57 -4.31 7.23
N PRO A 145 2.35 -5.46 7.91
CA PRO A 145 2.32 -5.54 9.37
C PRO A 145 3.53 -4.88 10.04
N LEU A 146 3.30 -4.25 11.18
CA LEU A 146 4.33 -3.74 12.09
C LEU A 146 4.66 -4.81 13.13
N PRO A 147 5.80 -4.71 13.86
CA PRO A 147 6.15 -5.63 14.94
C PRO A 147 5.01 -5.89 15.93
N ASN A 148 4.29 -4.84 16.32
CA ASN A 148 3.17 -4.88 17.27
C ASN A 148 1.80 -5.17 16.60
N SER A 149 1.77 -5.54 15.32
CA SER A 149 0.52 -5.78 14.60
C SER A 149 0.52 -7.06 13.77
N CYS A 150 1.52 -7.93 13.92
CA CYS A 150 1.53 -9.24 13.26
C CYS A 150 0.43 -10.15 13.81
N GLY A 151 0.24 -10.21 15.13
CA GLY A 151 -0.85 -10.97 15.76
C GLY A 151 -2.23 -10.49 15.30
N HIS A 152 -2.44 -9.16 15.29
CA HIS A 152 -3.65 -8.53 14.77
C HIS A 152 -3.91 -8.87 13.29
N PHE A 153 -2.86 -8.94 12.46
CA PHE A 153 -2.99 -9.31 11.05
C PHE A 153 -3.52 -10.73 10.88
N TRP A 154 -2.97 -11.70 11.62
CA TRP A 154 -3.43 -13.09 11.54
C TRP A 154 -4.80 -13.32 12.19
N GLN A 155 -5.11 -12.58 13.24
CA GLN A 155 -6.46 -12.51 13.78
C GLN A 155 -7.47 -12.05 12.72
N MET A 156 -7.15 -10.98 11.99
CA MET A 156 -7.99 -10.50 10.88
C MET A 156 -8.17 -11.58 9.80
N VAL A 157 -7.08 -12.21 9.34
CA VAL A 157 -7.14 -13.30 8.34
C VAL A 157 -8.09 -14.41 8.80
N TRP A 158 -8.01 -14.81 10.07
CA TRP A 158 -8.87 -15.83 10.65
C TRP A 158 -10.35 -15.40 10.70
N GLU A 159 -10.62 -14.24 11.28
CA GLU A 159 -11.99 -13.75 11.51
C GLU A 159 -12.73 -13.49 10.22
N GLN A 160 -12.02 -13.02 9.20
CA GLN A 160 -12.56 -12.76 7.88
C GLN A 160 -12.62 -14.01 7.01
N LYS A 161 -12.19 -15.18 7.52
CA LYS A 161 -12.17 -16.47 6.82
C LYS A 161 -11.41 -16.40 5.48
N SER A 162 -10.39 -15.56 5.42
CA SER A 162 -9.57 -15.37 4.23
C SER A 162 -8.75 -16.62 3.94
N ARG A 163 -8.75 -17.07 2.69
CA ARG A 163 -7.96 -18.24 2.24
C ARG A 163 -6.56 -17.85 1.74
N ALA A 164 -6.39 -16.61 1.28
CA ALA A 164 -5.12 -16.13 0.77
C ALA A 164 -4.68 -14.79 1.33
N VAL A 165 -3.35 -14.65 1.39
CA VAL A 165 -2.62 -13.41 1.58
C VAL A 165 -1.77 -13.16 0.34
N VAL A 166 -1.94 -12.00 -0.30
CA VAL A 166 -1.16 -11.55 -1.45
C VAL A 166 -0.22 -10.42 -1.00
N MET A 167 1.07 -10.72 -0.94
CA MET A 167 2.14 -9.81 -0.54
C MET A 167 2.89 -9.29 -1.77
N LEU A 168 2.87 -7.98 -1.97
CA LEU A 168 3.42 -7.33 -3.18
C LEU A 168 4.69 -6.51 -2.91
N ASN A 169 5.38 -6.75 -1.80
CA ASN A 169 6.61 -6.06 -1.43
C ASN A 169 7.64 -7.00 -0.81
N ARG A 170 8.91 -6.59 -0.79
CA ARG A 170 9.94 -7.25 0.03
C ARG A 170 9.91 -6.68 1.45
N VAL A 171 10.36 -7.46 2.44
CA VAL A 171 10.50 -7.03 3.85
C VAL A 171 11.34 -5.75 3.92
N ILE A 172 12.45 -5.72 3.18
CA ILE A 172 13.35 -4.57 3.07
C ILE A 172 13.40 -4.12 1.61
N GLU A 173 13.20 -2.82 1.37
CA GLU A 173 13.35 -2.22 0.04
C GLU A 173 14.15 -0.93 0.16
N LYS A 174 15.15 -0.74 -0.71
CA LYS A 174 16.04 0.43 -0.71
C LYS A 174 16.65 0.69 0.69
N GLY A 175 16.98 -0.38 1.41
CA GLY A 175 17.59 -0.34 2.76
C GLY A 175 16.63 0.03 3.90
N SER A 176 15.32 0.11 3.66
CA SER A 176 14.32 0.42 4.70
C SER A 176 13.35 -0.74 4.91
N VAL A 177 12.98 -1.02 6.17
CA VAL A 177 11.96 -2.01 6.51
C VAL A 177 10.57 -1.51 6.06
N LYS A 178 9.95 -2.24 5.14
CA LYS A 178 8.65 -1.92 4.53
C LYS A 178 7.52 -2.76 5.08
N CYS A 179 7.83 -3.91 5.67
CA CYS A 179 6.91 -4.85 6.26
C CYS A 179 7.68 -5.67 7.28
N GLU A 180 7.07 -6.01 8.41
CA GLU A 180 7.65 -6.97 9.33
C GLU A 180 7.65 -8.37 8.72
N LYS A 181 8.56 -9.25 9.17
CA LYS A 181 8.50 -10.66 8.79
C LYS A 181 7.43 -11.36 9.63
N TYR A 182 6.22 -11.43 9.09
CA TYR A 182 5.03 -11.92 9.79
C TYR A 182 4.71 -13.40 9.52
N TRP A 183 5.61 -14.14 8.87
CA TRP A 183 5.46 -15.56 8.54
C TRP A 183 6.77 -16.33 8.84
N PRO A 184 6.69 -17.63 9.17
CA PRO A 184 7.85 -18.47 9.43
C PRO A 184 8.62 -18.87 8.16
N ASN A 185 9.91 -19.17 8.30
CA ASN A 185 10.74 -19.84 7.29
C ASN A 185 10.82 -21.35 7.54
N LYS A 186 11.63 -22.03 6.73
CA LYS A 186 11.90 -23.46 6.86
C LYS A 186 12.63 -23.83 8.15
N GLU A 187 13.46 -22.92 8.66
CA GLU A 187 14.19 -23.10 9.91
C GLU A 187 13.33 -22.85 11.15
N ASP A 188 12.19 -22.17 10.99
CA ASP A 188 11.28 -21.83 12.06
C ASP A 188 10.28 -22.98 12.27
N GLU A 189 10.28 -23.63 13.44
CA GLU A 189 9.30 -24.70 13.72
C GLU A 189 7.87 -24.16 13.75
N VAL A 190 7.64 -23.09 14.52
CA VAL A 190 6.35 -22.39 14.69
C VAL A 190 6.62 -20.92 15.03
N MET A 191 5.85 -20.00 14.44
CA MET A 191 5.82 -18.59 14.82
C MET A 191 4.53 -18.30 15.61
N SER A 192 4.67 -17.88 16.88
CA SER A 192 3.53 -17.62 17.77
C SER A 192 3.27 -16.13 17.99
N PHE A 193 2.00 -15.79 18.17
CA PHE A 193 1.49 -14.45 18.45
C PHE A 193 0.65 -14.50 19.72
N ASP A 194 1.31 -14.30 20.86
CA ASP A 194 0.69 -14.47 22.18
C ASP A 194 -0.38 -13.41 22.45
N ASP A 195 -0.24 -12.21 21.88
CA ASP A 195 -1.21 -11.11 22.00
C ASP A 195 -2.59 -11.45 21.43
N THR A 196 -2.64 -12.31 20.41
CA THR A 196 -3.89 -12.72 19.75
C THR A 196 -4.18 -14.22 19.83
N GLN A 197 -3.31 -15.00 20.49
CA GLN A 197 -3.45 -16.46 20.67
C GLN A 197 -3.52 -17.24 19.35
N PHE A 198 -2.67 -16.84 18.39
CA PHE A 198 -2.50 -17.53 17.11
C PHE A 198 -1.08 -18.04 16.93
N SER A 199 -0.91 -19.11 16.16
CA SER A 199 0.39 -19.58 15.71
C SER A 199 0.37 -19.91 14.22
N LEU A 200 1.54 -19.84 13.60
CA LEU A 200 1.76 -20.17 12.20
C LEU A 200 2.86 -21.21 12.04
N LYS A 201 2.61 -22.15 11.12
CA LYS A 201 3.60 -23.11 10.66
C LYS A 201 3.71 -23.09 9.14
N LEU A 202 4.93 -23.14 8.62
CA LEU A 202 5.17 -23.34 7.19
C LEU A 202 4.97 -24.82 6.84
N LEU A 203 4.09 -25.12 5.89
CA LEU A 203 3.85 -26.48 5.40
C LEU A 203 4.66 -26.78 4.14
N SER A 204 4.65 -25.86 3.18
CA SER A 204 5.40 -25.98 1.95
C SER A 204 5.72 -24.61 1.35
N GLU A 205 6.74 -24.55 0.50
CA GLU A 205 7.17 -23.34 -0.21
C GLU A 205 7.60 -23.72 -1.64
N ASP A 206 6.98 -23.07 -2.63
CA ASP A 206 7.35 -23.13 -4.05
C ASP A 206 7.92 -21.78 -4.47
N VAL A 207 9.23 -21.74 -4.71
CA VAL A 207 9.98 -20.53 -5.07
C VAL A 207 10.15 -20.47 -6.58
N LYS A 208 9.66 -19.40 -7.21
CA LYS A 208 9.87 -19.06 -8.63
C LYS A 208 10.78 -17.84 -8.75
N SER A 209 11.16 -17.49 -9.98
CA SER A 209 12.09 -16.38 -10.23
C SER A 209 11.62 -15.01 -9.69
N TYR A 210 10.31 -14.73 -9.75
CA TYR A 210 9.72 -13.43 -9.36
C TYR A 210 8.59 -13.50 -8.33
N TYR A 211 8.22 -14.70 -7.89
CA TYR A 211 7.25 -14.89 -6.83
C TYR A 211 7.52 -16.16 -6.02
N THR A 212 6.88 -16.27 -4.87
CA THR A 212 6.91 -17.46 -4.03
C THR A 212 5.49 -17.76 -3.56
N VAL A 213 5.11 -19.04 -3.57
CA VAL A 213 3.84 -19.50 -2.98
C VAL A 213 4.15 -20.34 -1.77
N ARG A 214 3.57 -20.00 -0.62
CA ARG A 214 3.68 -20.79 0.60
C ARG A 214 2.32 -21.34 1.01
N GLN A 215 2.31 -22.56 1.52
CA GLN A 215 1.19 -23.07 2.28
C GLN A 215 1.52 -22.91 3.76
N LEU A 216 0.67 -22.17 4.47
CA LEU A 216 0.81 -21.89 5.89
C LEU A 216 -0.35 -22.55 6.63
N GLN A 217 -0.05 -23.15 7.78
CA GLN A 217 -1.08 -23.56 8.73
C GLN A 217 -1.23 -22.47 9.78
N LEU A 218 -2.38 -21.80 9.79
CA LEU A 218 -2.77 -20.86 10.83
C LEU A 218 -3.60 -21.62 11.87
N GLN A 219 -3.17 -21.57 13.14
CA GLN A 219 -3.85 -22.22 14.25
C GLN A 219 -4.35 -21.21 15.27
N ARG A 220 -5.58 -21.38 15.73
CA ARG A 220 -6.09 -20.71 16.92
C ARG A 220 -5.70 -21.53 18.16
N ILE A 221 -4.75 -21.03 18.95
CA ILE A 221 -4.13 -21.77 20.07
C ILE A 221 -5.20 -22.18 21.09
N SER A 222 -6.13 -21.28 21.41
CA SER A 222 -7.16 -21.51 22.43
C SER A 222 -8.11 -22.68 22.13
N THR A 223 -8.26 -23.07 20.87
CA THR A 223 -9.22 -24.12 20.43
C THR A 223 -8.56 -25.28 19.70
N GLY A 224 -7.31 -25.14 19.28
CA GLY A 224 -6.63 -26.10 18.42
C GLY A 224 -7.06 -26.10 16.94
N GLU A 225 -8.20 -25.47 16.57
CA GLU A 225 -8.67 -25.33 15.18
C GLU A 225 -7.56 -24.76 14.27
N THR A 226 -7.38 -25.39 13.11
CA THR A 226 -6.37 -25.00 12.11
C THR A 226 -7.03 -24.69 10.76
N ARG A 227 -6.43 -23.77 10.01
CA ARG A 227 -6.79 -23.47 8.61
C ARG A 227 -5.54 -23.38 7.76
N GLU A 228 -5.64 -23.84 6.52
CA GLU A 228 -4.60 -23.63 5.52
C GLU A 228 -4.78 -22.24 4.87
N ILE A 229 -3.68 -21.49 4.80
CA ILE A 229 -3.62 -20.17 4.16
C ILE A 229 -2.57 -20.22 3.05
N LEU A 230 -2.96 -19.77 1.86
CA LEU A 230 -2.04 -19.59 0.74
C LEU A 230 -1.40 -18.20 0.80
N HIS A 231 -0.08 -18.14 0.88
CA HIS A 231 0.68 -16.90 0.85
C HIS A 231 1.34 -16.72 -0.51
N PHE A 232 0.88 -15.75 -1.28
CA PHE A 232 1.41 -15.41 -2.59
C PHE A 232 2.30 -14.18 -2.47
N HIS A 233 3.60 -14.34 -2.64
CA HIS A 233 4.59 -13.29 -2.44
C HIS A 233 5.23 -12.90 -3.77
N TYR A 234 4.87 -11.75 -4.33
CA TYR A 234 5.54 -11.17 -5.51
C TYR A 234 6.82 -10.47 -5.06
N THR A 235 8.00 -10.96 -5.48
CA THR A 235 9.29 -10.59 -4.90
C THR A 235 10.06 -9.53 -5.67
N THR A 236 9.75 -9.32 -6.96
CA THR A 236 10.52 -8.42 -7.84
C THR A 236 9.80 -7.10 -8.19
N TRP A 237 8.66 -6.79 -7.55
CA TRP A 237 7.97 -5.52 -7.80
C TRP A 237 8.70 -4.36 -7.11
N PRO A 238 9.29 -3.39 -7.85
CA PRO A 238 10.02 -2.28 -7.25
C PRO A 238 9.11 -1.27 -6.53
N ASP A 239 9.58 -0.72 -5.42
CA ASP A 239 8.84 0.32 -4.68
C ASP A 239 8.68 1.61 -5.50
N PHE A 240 7.43 2.09 -5.63
CA PHE A 240 6.98 3.17 -6.52
C PHE A 240 7.16 2.95 -8.02
N GLY A 241 7.64 1.76 -8.43
CA GLY A 241 7.71 1.38 -9.83
C GLY A 241 6.55 0.47 -10.24
N VAL A 242 6.74 -0.17 -11.38
CA VAL A 242 5.82 -1.15 -11.98
C VAL A 242 6.61 -2.42 -12.33
N PRO A 243 5.95 -3.58 -12.46
CA PRO A 243 6.58 -4.76 -13.04
C PRO A 243 7.12 -4.45 -14.44
N GLU A 244 8.22 -5.10 -14.82
CA GLU A 244 8.87 -4.85 -16.13
C GLU A 244 7.97 -5.16 -17.32
N SER A 245 7.07 -6.13 -17.18
CA SER A 245 6.05 -6.44 -18.17
C SER A 245 4.72 -6.82 -17.53
N PRO A 246 3.58 -6.61 -18.22
CA PRO A 246 2.30 -7.15 -17.78
C PRO A 246 2.25 -8.68 -17.68
N ALA A 247 3.09 -9.40 -18.43
CA ALA A 247 3.05 -10.86 -18.51
C ALA A 247 3.35 -11.53 -17.16
N SER A 248 4.40 -11.11 -16.45
CA SER A 248 4.72 -11.66 -15.12
C SER A 248 3.65 -11.33 -14.08
N PHE A 249 3.11 -10.11 -14.11
CA PHE A 249 2.00 -9.71 -13.26
C PHE A 249 0.73 -10.54 -13.53
N LEU A 250 0.34 -10.70 -14.79
CA LEU A 250 -0.85 -11.46 -15.18
C LEU A 250 -0.69 -12.95 -14.88
N ASN A 251 0.48 -13.54 -15.12
CA ASN A 251 0.74 -14.93 -14.74
C ASN A 251 0.62 -15.12 -13.21
N PHE A 252 1.18 -14.21 -12.41
CA PHE A 252 1.00 -14.24 -10.96
C PHE A 252 -0.48 -14.08 -10.54
N LEU A 253 -1.22 -13.14 -11.14
CA LEU A 253 -2.65 -12.97 -10.88
C LEU A 253 -3.45 -14.25 -11.21
N LEU A 254 -3.14 -14.89 -12.35
CA LEU A 254 -3.74 -16.17 -12.72
C LEU A 254 -3.44 -17.25 -11.67
N LYS A 255 -2.22 -17.35 -11.15
CA LYS A 255 -1.90 -18.29 -10.06
C LYS A 255 -2.75 -18.05 -8.81
N VAL A 256 -3.00 -16.79 -8.45
CA VAL A 256 -3.90 -16.47 -7.33
C VAL A 256 -5.34 -16.88 -7.66
N ARG A 257 -5.84 -16.62 -8.88
CA ARG A 257 -7.18 -17.01 -9.32
C ARG A 257 -7.38 -18.52 -9.35
N GLU A 258 -6.46 -19.26 -9.95
CA GLU A 258 -6.48 -20.73 -10.11
C GLU A 258 -6.50 -21.47 -8.76
N SER A 259 -5.97 -20.84 -7.70
CA SER A 259 -6.02 -21.41 -6.36
C SER A 259 -7.41 -21.46 -5.72
N GLY A 260 -8.41 -20.79 -6.32
CA GLY A 260 -9.73 -20.62 -5.72
C GLY A 260 -9.73 -19.72 -4.48
N SER A 261 -8.72 -18.85 -4.32
CA SER A 261 -8.64 -17.96 -3.15
C SER A 261 -9.31 -16.61 -3.34
N LEU A 262 -9.80 -16.32 -4.55
CA LEU A 262 -10.56 -15.11 -4.85
C LEU A 262 -12.06 -15.38 -4.94
N SER A 263 -12.50 -16.64 -4.99
CA SER A 263 -13.90 -17.03 -5.17
C SER A 263 -14.78 -16.66 -3.98
N SER A 264 -16.09 -16.57 -4.23
CA SER A 264 -17.09 -16.13 -3.25
C SER A 264 -17.40 -17.16 -2.16
N ASP A 265 -16.86 -18.38 -2.24
CA ASP A 265 -16.99 -19.46 -1.26
C ASP A 265 -16.05 -19.29 -0.06
N CYS A 266 -15.05 -18.42 -0.17
CA CYS A 266 -14.14 -18.07 0.92
C CYS A 266 -14.24 -16.57 1.28
N GLY A 267 -13.62 -16.20 2.40
CA GLY A 267 -13.49 -14.82 2.80
C GLY A 267 -12.64 -14.00 1.82
N PRO A 268 -12.75 -12.66 1.85
CA PRO A 268 -11.99 -11.79 0.95
C PRO A 268 -10.48 -12.02 1.09
N ALA A 269 -9.77 -12.10 -0.03
CA ALA A 269 -8.32 -12.20 -0.02
C ALA A 269 -7.68 -10.95 0.60
N VAL A 270 -6.67 -11.16 1.44
CA VAL A 270 -5.92 -10.07 2.07
C VAL A 270 -4.78 -9.66 1.15
N VAL A 271 -4.82 -8.46 0.60
CA VAL A 271 -3.81 -7.93 -0.32
C VAL A 271 -3.06 -6.81 0.36
N HIS A 272 -1.72 -6.89 0.38
CA HIS A 272 -0.91 -5.85 0.99
C HIS A 272 0.38 -5.57 0.21
N CYS A 273 0.93 -4.39 0.46
CA CYS A 273 2.31 -4.05 0.14
C CYS A 273 2.91 -3.40 1.39
N SER A 274 3.62 -2.28 1.26
CA SER A 274 4.02 -1.51 2.45
C SER A 274 2.87 -0.67 3.02
N ALA A 275 2.26 0.21 2.23
CA ALA A 275 1.14 1.06 2.67
C ALA A 275 -0.25 0.45 2.38
N GLY A 276 -0.31 -0.57 1.50
CA GLY A 276 -1.58 -1.19 1.11
C GLY A 276 -2.44 -0.37 0.16
N ILE A 277 -1.84 0.52 -0.65
CA ILE A 277 -2.59 1.41 -1.56
C ILE A 277 -2.05 1.44 -2.99
N GLY A 278 -0.72 1.53 -3.21
CA GLY A 278 -0.14 1.59 -4.56
C GLY A 278 -0.25 0.26 -5.30
N ARG A 279 0.69 -0.66 -5.03
CA ARG A 279 0.76 -2.00 -5.64
C ARG A 279 -0.51 -2.83 -5.40
N SER A 280 -1.05 -2.76 -4.18
CA SER A 280 -2.30 -3.43 -3.81
C SER A 280 -3.50 -2.89 -4.59
N GLY A 281 -3.56 -1.57 -4.81
CA GLY A 281 -4.58 -0.95 -5.66
C GLY A 281 -4.46 -1.39 -7.12
N THR A 282 -3.24 -1.43 -7.67
CA THR A 282 -3.00 -1.98 -9.02
C THR A 282 -3.47 -3.44 -9.13
N PHE A 283 -3.12 -4.29 -8.16
CA PHE A 283 -3.53 -5.69 -8.17
C PHE A 283 -5.05 -5.86 -8.20
N ALA A 284 -5.75 -5.24 -7.24
CA ALA A 284 -7.19 -5.38 -7.11
C ALA A 284 -7.95 -4.70 -8.26
N LEU A 285 -7.46 -3.57 -8.79
CA LEU A 285 -8.06 -2.89 -9.94
C LEU A 285 -8.00 -3.76 -11.19
N VAL A 286 -6.83 -4.31 -11.53
CA VAL A 286 -6.67 -5.13 -12.73
C VAL A 286 -7.56 -6.37 -12.63
N ASP A 287 -7.54 -7.06 -11.48
CA ASP A 287 -8.40 -8.22 -11.24
C ASP A 287 -9.89 -7.88 -11.40
N THR A 288 -10.35 -6.79 -10.76
CA THR A 288 -11.75 -6.35 -10.83
C THR A 288 -12.17 -6.04 -12.26
N CYS A 289 -11.37 -5.28 -13.01
CA CYS A 289 -11.66 -4.96 -14.41
C CYS A 289 -11.80 -6.22 -15.26
N LEU A 290 -10.89 -7.18 -15.11
CA LEU A 290 -10.95 -8.46 -15.84
C LEU A 290 -12.21 -9.27 -15.48
N VAL A 291 -12.59 -9.33 -14.19
CA VAL A 291 -13.83 -9.99 -13.77
C VAL A 291 -15.08 -9.31 -14.36
N LEU A 292 -15.10 -7.98 -14.40
CA LEU A 292 -16.22 -7.23 -15.01
C LEU A 292 -16.32 -7.51 -16.51
N MET A 293 -15.18 -7.59 -17.22
CA MET A 293 -15.16 -7.94 -18.64
C MET A 293 -15.71 -9.35 -18.89
N GLU A 294 -15.29 -10.34 -18.09
CA GLU A 294 -15.80 -11.72 -18.15
C GLU A 294 -17.32 -11.77 -17.94
N LYS A 295 -17.82 -11.04 -16.93
CA LYS A 295 -19.26 -11.01 -16.60
C LYS A 295 -20.11 -10.33 -17.67
N ARG A 296 -19.66 -9.17 -18.15
CA ARG A 296 -20.40 -8.38 -19.14
C ARG A 296 -20.29 -8.96 -20.56
N LYS A 297 -19.29 -9.82 -20.80
CA LYS A 297 -18.94 -10.38 -22.12
C LYS A 297 -18.64 -9.32 -23.19
N ASP A 298 -18.37 -8.09 -22.77
CA ASP A 298 -18.01 -6.96 -23.62
C ASP A 298 -16.97 -6.07 -22.92
N PRO A 299 -15.69 -6.18 -23.32
CA PRO A 299 -14.62 -5.37 -22.78
C PRO A 299 -14.79 -3.85 -22.98
N SER A 300 -15.57 -3.43 -23.99
CA SER A 300 -15.80 -2.01 -24.28
C SER A 300 -16.71 -1.31 -23.25
N THR A 301 -17.27 -2.06 -22.30
CA THR A 301 -18.13 -1.50 -21.25
C THR A 301 -17.37 -1.12 -19.98
N VAL A 302 -16.09 -1.54 -19.83
CA VAL A 302 -15.33 -1.40 -18.59
C VAL A 302 -14.43 -0.15 -18.64
N ASP A 303 -14.83 0.92 -17.96
CA ASP A 303 -13.95 2.09 -17.74
C ASP A 303 -13.11 1.91 -16.46
N ILE A 304 -11.80 1.68 -16.64
CA ILE A 304 -10.81 1.53 -15.56
C ILE A 304 -10.85 2.72 -14.60
N ARG A 305 -11.09 3.93 -15.11
CA ARG A 305 -11.13 5.15 -14.30
C ARG A 305 -12.27 5.08 -13.29
N GLU A 306 -13.47 4.73 -13.75
CA GLU A 306 -14.67 4.64 -12.92
C GLU A 306 -14.56 3.50 -11.92
N VAL A 307 -14.01 2.35 -12.32
CA VAL A 307 -13.73 1.25 -11.38
C VAL A 307 -12.74 1.68 -10.29
N LEU A 308 -11.68 2.43 -10.64
CA LEU A 308 -10.73 2.93 -9.64
C LEU A 308 -11.36 3.96 -8.70
N LEU A 309 -12.19 4.87 -9.21
CA LEU A 309 -12.93 5.83 -8.37
C LEU A 309 -13.88 5.11 -7.41
N GLU A 310 -14.57 4.06 -7.87
CA GLU A 310 -15.42 3.22 -7.02
C GLU A 310 -14.61 2.55 -5.91
N MET A 311 -13.49 1.91 -6.24
CA MET A 311 -12.61 1.28 -5.24
C MET A 311 -12.06 2.29 -4.23
N ARG A 312 -11.75 3.51 -4.69
CA ARG A 312 -11.25 4.59 -3.82
C ARG A 312 -12.28 5.10 -2.83
N LYS A 313 -13.58 4.78 -2.98
CA LYS A 313 -14.57 5.03 -1.92
C LYS A 313 -14.31 4.19 -0.67
N TYR A 314 -13.66 3.04 -0.80
CA TYR A 314 -13.39 2.14 0.32
C TYR A 314 -12.02 2.33 0.96
N ARG A 315 -11.01 2.75 0.18
CA ARG A 315 -9.67 3.04 0.71
C ARG A 315 -9.02 4.16 -0.07
N MET A 316 -8.47 5.13 0.65
CA MET A 316 -7.80 6.28 0.05
C MET A 316 -6.60 5.88 -0.81
N GLY A 317 -6.32 6.68 -1.83
CA GLY A 317 -5.02 6.69 -2.52
C GLY A 317 -4.65 5.42 -3.28
N LEU A 318 -5.61 4.54 -3.62
CA LEU A 318 -5.32 3.37 -4.45
C LEU A 318 -4.67 3.80 -5.76
N ILE A 319 -3.56 3.17 -6.14
CA ILE A 319 -2.65 3.62 -7.21
C ILE A 319 -1.98 4.97 -6.86
N GLN A 320 -0.65 4.94 -6.74
CA GLN A 320 0.15 6.03 -6.17
C GLN A 320 0.95 6.82 -7.20
N THR A 321 1.08 6.32 -8.43
CA THR A 321 1.84 7.00 -9.49
C THR A 321 1.11 6.94 -10.84
N PRO A 322 1.38 7.90 -11.75
CA PRO A 322 0.93 7.82 -13.14
C PRO A 322 1.36 6.52 -13.83
N ASP A 323 2.58 6.05 -13.56
CA ASP A 323 3.10 4.82 -14.15
C ASP A 323 2.32 3.58 -13.68
N GLN A 324 1.88 3.53 -12.41
CA GLN A 324 1.02 2.46 -11.93
C GLN A 324 -0.36 2.48 -12.60
N LEU A 325 -0.92 3.67 -12.85
CA LEU A 325 -2.17 3.81 -13.61
C LEU A 325 -1.98 3.32 -15.06
N ARG A 326 -0.93 3.78 -15.74
CA ARG A 326 -0.56 3.34 -17.09
C ARG A 326 -0.38 1.83 -17.14
N PHE A 327 0.32 1.25 -16.18
CA PHE A 327 0.53 -0.19 -16.08
C PHE A 327 -0.78 -0.96 -15.86
N SER A 328 -1.70 -0.44 -15.04
CA SER A 328 -3.04 -1.04 -14.89
C SER A 328 -3.77 -1.12 -16.22
N TYR A 329 -3.74 -0.07 -17.05
CA TYR A 329 -4.31 -0.14 -18.40
C TYR A 329 -3.62 -1.21 -19.26
N MET A 330 -2.28 -1.23 -19.30
CA MET A 330 -1.54 -2.24 -20.07
C MET A 330 -1.90 -3.67 -19.65
N ALA A 331 -1.99 -3.93 -18.34
CA ALA A 331 -2.32 -5.25 -17.81
C ALA A 331 -3.78 -5.66 -18.10
N VAL A 332 -4.73 -4.72 -18.01
CA VAL A 332 -6.13 -5.02 -18.37
C VAL A 332 -6.28 -5.26 -19.87
N ILE A 333 -5.65 -4.46 -20.72
CA ILE A 333 -5.67 -4.63 -22.19
C ILE A 333 -5.07 -5.98 -22.58
N GLU A 334 -3.91 -6.33 -22.02
CA GLU A 334 -3.26 -7.61 -22.29
C GLU A 334 -4.11 -8.78 -21.74
N GLY A 335 -4.63 -8.65 -20.52
CA GLY A 335 -5.50 -9.66 -19.90
C GLY A 335 -6.82 -9.88 -20.64
N ALA A 336 -7.38 -8.84 -21.27
CA ALA A 336 -8.60 -8.93 -22.05
C ALA A 336 -8.47 -9.87 -23.27
N LYS A 337 -7.25 -10.06 -23.81
CA LYS A 337 -6.99 -11.01 -24.90
C LYS A 337 -7.28 -12.45 -24.47
N TYR A 338 -6.89 -12.81 -23.25
CA TYR A 338 -7.19 -14.13 -22.67
C TYR A 338 -8.70 -14.32 -22.48
N ILE A 339 -9.40 -13.32 -21.95
CA ILE A 339 -10.86 -13.38 -21.74
C ILE A 339 -11.63 -13.56 -23.06
N LYS A 340 -11.13 -12.96 -24.16
CA LYS A 340 -11.70 -13.11 -25.51
C LYS A 340 -11.50 -14.51 -26.13
N GLY A 341 -10.95 -15.48 -25.39
CA GLY A 341 -10.83 -16.87 -25.80
C GLY A 341 -9.45 -17.27 -26.31
N ASP A 342 -8.44 -16.39 -26.23
CA ASP A 342 -7.05 -16.75 -26.51
C ASP A 342 -6.44 -17.54 -25.34
N SER A 343 -6.76 -18.82 -25.26
CA SER A 343 -6.20 -19.74 -24.26
C SER A 343 -4.67 -19.88 -24.36
N SER A 344 -4.07 -19.51 -25.49
CA SER A 344 -2.61 -19.52 -25.68
C SER A 344 -1.91 -18.38 -24.92
N ALA A 345 -2.63 -17.30 -24.59
CA ALA A 345 -2.09 -16.15 -23.86
C ALA A 345 -1.50 -16.54 -22.49
N GLN A 346 -2.15 -17.47 -21.78
CA GLN A 346 -1.63 -17.97 -20.50
C GLN A 346 -0.28 -18.68 -20.65
N LYS A 347 -0.16 -19.57 -21.65
CA LYS A 347 1.11 -20.26 -21.94
C LYS A 347 2.19 -19.24 -22.29
N ARG A 348 1.85 -18.25 -23.12
CA ARG A 348 2.74 -17.15 -23.50
C ARG A 348 3.19 -16.33 -22.30
N TRP A 349 2.30 -15.98 -21.36
CA TRP A 349 2.69 -15.22 -20.17
C TRP A 349 3.61 -16.02 -19.27
N LYS A 350 3.35 -17.33 -19.09
CA LYS A 350 4.28 -18.20 -18.36
C LYS A 350 5.67 -18.18 -19.00
N GLU A 351 5.75 -18.40 -20.31
CA GLU A 351 7.01 -18.37 -21.07
C GLU A 351 7.73 -17.02 -20.96
N LEU A 352 7.02 -15.91 -21.20
CA LEU A 352 7.59 -14.55 -21.13
C LEU A 352 7.98 -14.12 -19.71
N SER A 353 7.34 -14.69 -18.69
CA SER A 353 7.62 -14.37 -17.30
C SER A 353 8.91 -15.00 -16.78
N ASN A 354 9.44 -16.01 -17.48
CA ASN A 354 10.62 -16.75 -17.06
C ASN A 354 10.50 -17.30 -15.61
N GLU A 355 9.31 -17.78 -15.22
CA GLU A 355 9.04 -18.20 -13.82
C GLU A 355 9.95 -19.34 -13.33
N ASP A 356 10.36 -20.21 -14.24
CA ASP A 356 11.17 -21.41 -13.95
C ASP A 356 12.69 -21.12 -13.91
N GLN A 357 13.12 -19.86 -14.11
CA GLN A 357 14.51 -19.47 -13.91
C GLN A 357 14.86 -19.35 -12.43
N ASP A 358 16.15 -19.39 -12.11
CA ASP A 358 16.62 -19.15 -10.74
C ASP A 358 16.23 -17.72 -10.28
N PRO A 359 15.83 -17.54 -9.01
CA PRO A 359 15.57 -16.23 -8.45
C PRO A 359 16.80 -15.32 -8.58
N VAL A 360 16.59 -14.10 -9.06
CA VAL A 360 17.67 -13.11 -9.15
C VAL A 360 18.10 -12.75 -7.73
N THR A 361 19.28 -13.22 -7.32
CA THR A 361 19.89 -12.87 -6.04
C THR A 361 20.44 -11.45 -6.11
N ASP A 362 19.71 -10.50 -5.53
CA ASP A 362 20.10 -9.09 -5.39
C ASP A 362 21.24 -8.89 -4.36
N GLN A 363 22.13 -9.88 -4.18
CA GLN A 363 23.31 -9.83 -3.31
C GLN A 363 24.54 -10.36 -4.05
N ALA A 364 25.21 -9.48 -4.79
CA ALA A 364 26.66 -9.61 -4.88
C ALA A 364 27.21 -9.43 -3.44
N PRO A 365 28.07 -10.33 -2.93
CA PRO A 365 28.76 -10.09 -1.67
C PRO A 365 29.52 -8.76 -1.77
N PRO A 366 29.58 -7.96 -0.70
CA PRO A 366 30.41 -6.76 -0.72
C PRO A 366 31.84 -7.16 -1.11
N PRO A 367 32.54 -6.38 -1.95
CA PRO A 367 33.92 -6.66 -2.28
C PRO A 367 34.73 -6.83 -0.98
N PRO A 368 35.67 -7.80 -0.92
CA PRO A 368 36.44 -8.05 0.29
C PRO A 368 37.05 -6.74 0.77
N GLN A 369 36.82 -6.43 2.05
CA GLN A 369 37.42 -5.25 2.67
C GLN A 369 38.95 -5.35 2.51
N PRO A 370 39.63 -4.26 2.13
CA PRO A 370 41.10 -4.28 2.10
C PRO A 370 41.62 -4.67 3.49
N PRO A 371 42.67 -5.48 3.58
CA PRO A 371 43.19 -5.96 4.85
C PRO A 371 43.49 -4.78 5.78
N LYS A 372 43.03 -4.88 7.03
CA LYS A 372 43.31 -3.89 8.07
C LYS A 372 44.83 -3.68 8.12
N ARG A 373 45.26 -2.48 7.75
CA ARG A 373 46.65 -2.04 7.86
C ARG A 373 47.00 -2.02 9.35
N THR A 374 47.70 -3.06 9.80
CA THR A 374 48.31 -3.13 11.12
C THR A 374 49.32 -1.99 11.24
N LEU A 375 49.04 -1.04 12.14
CA LEU A 375 50.07 -0.11 12.59
C LEU A 375 51.06 -0.88 13.48
N PRO A 376 52.38 -0.67 13.35
CA PRO A 376 53.36 -1.40 14.16
C PRO A 376 53.24 -0.96 15.63
N ARG A 377 53.13 -1.94 16.53
CA ARG A 377 53.36 -1.76 17.96
C ARG A 377 54.84 -1.44 18.17
N GLN A 378 55.13 -0.30 18.80
CA GLN A 378 56.42 -0.08 19.45
C GLN A 378 56.37 -0.76 20.82
N ASN A 379 57.34 -1.66 21.03
CA ASN A 379 57.71 -2.22 22.33
C ASN A 379 58.40 -1.13 23.17
N GLU A 380 58.12 -1.12 24.47
CA GLU A 380 59.12 -1.09 25.56
C GLU A 380 58.36 -1.41 26.87
N ASN A 381 58.47 -2.64 27.37
CA ASN A 381 59.38 -3.05 28.45
C ASN A 381 58.98 -2.53 29.84
N ARG A 382 58.30 -3.37 30.63
CA ARG A 382 58.84 -4.08 31.82
C ARG A 382 57.72 -4.70 32.68
N ASP A 383 57.85 -6.00 32.89
CA ASP A 383 57.24 -6.84 33.92
C ASP A 383 57.69 -6.46 35.35
N PRO A 384 57.19 -7.11 36.42
CA PRO A 384 55.79 -7.36 36.75
C PRO A 384 55.53 -7.08 38.26
N ASP A 385 54.34 -7.49 38.72
CA ASP A 385 54.07 -8.01 40.07
C ASP A 385 53.14 -7.19 40.97
N VAL A 386 52.42 -7.97 41.79
CA VAL A 386 51.58 -7.68 42.94
C VAL A 386 50.06 -7.65 42.72
N THR A 387 49.51 -8.71 43.30
CA THR A 387 48.13 -9.09 43.61
C THR A 387 47.37 -8.11 44.50
N VAL A 388 46.06 -8.40 44.68
CA VAL A 388 45.22 -8.22 45.89
C VAL A 388 43.97 -7.34 45.68
N GLU A 389 42.83 -8.05 45.67
CA GLU A 389 41.55 -7.87 46.40
C GLU A 389 40.86 -6.49 46.53
N GLU A 390 39.60 -6.49 46.07
CA GLU A 390 38.35 -6.33 46.85
C GLU A 390 38.16 -5.16 47.84
N ALA A 391 37.09 -4.36 47.61
CA ALA A 391 36.19 -3.69 48.58
C ALA A 391 35.32 -2.67 47.80
N THR A 392 33.98 -2.77 47.73
CA THR A 392 32.96 -2.20 48.67
C THR A 392 33.22 -0.70 48.98
N GLU A 393 32.28 0.25 49.03
CA GLU A 393 30.83 0.30 49.23
C GLU A 393 30.42 1.80 49.11
N SER A 394 29.17 2.11 48.70
CA SER A 394 28.33 3.27 49.13
C SER A 394 28.86 4.73 48.99
N GLU A 395 28.13 5.85 48.88
CA GLU A 395 26.71 6.24 48.82
C GLU A 395 26.66 7.76 48.46
N ASN A 396 25.49 8.21 47.99
CA ASN A 396 24.90 9.57 48.12
C ASN A 396 25.30 10.77 47.22
N ASN A 397 24.43 10.96 46.22
CA ASN A 397 23.42 12.04 46.10
C ASN A 397 23.75 13.41 45.45
N SER A 398 22.82 13.76 44.55
CA SER A 398 22.40 15.10 44.08
C SER A 398 23.38 15.96 43.26
N THR A 399 23.21 15.95 41.94
CA THR A 399 23.04 17.15 41.08
C THR A 399 22.51 16.70 39.72
N SER A 400 21.21 16.49 39.63
CA SER A 400 20.46 16.34 38.38
C SER A 400 19.79 17.68 38.09
N GLN A 401 20.18 18.36 37.01
CA GLN A 401 19.27 18.99 36.03
C GLN A 401 19.95 19.89 34.97
N GLU A 402 21.22 20.29 35.10
CA GLU A 402 21.85 21.17 34.09
C GLU A 402 22.70 20.45 33.01
N THR A 403 23.03 19.17 33.20
CA THR A 403 23.88 18.41 32.26
C THR A 403 23.12 17.67 31.16
N PHE A 404 21.82 17.40 31.34
CA PHE A 404 21.02 16.67 30.34
C PHE A 404 20.64 17.51 29.10
N GLY A 405 20.45 18.82 29.25
CA GLY A 405 20.10 19.71 28.12
C GLY A 405 21.24 19.90 27.12
N LYS A 406 22.49 20.02 27.61
CA LYS A 406 23.67 20.26 26.77
C LYS A 406 24.10 19.03 25.97
N GLU A 407 23.89 17.82 26.48
CA GLU A 407 24.21 16.59 25.74
C GLU A 407 23.18 16.30 24.64
N GLN A 408 21.91 16.62 24.88
CA GLN A 408 20.83 16.41 23.92
C GLN A 408 20.92 17.40 22.74
N GLU A 409 21.23 18.66 23.03
CA GLU A 409 21.42 19.72 22.02
C GLU A 409 22.69 19.48 21.17
N ASN A 410 23.75 18.91 21.76
CA ASN A 410 24.98 18.54 21.05
C ASN A 410 24.79 17.30 20.16
N MET A 411 23.95 16.33 20.57
CA MET A 411 23.56 15.19 19.74
C MET A 411 22.68 15.59 18.55
N GLU A 412 21.71 16.48 18.76
CA GLU A 412 20.88 16.99 17.66
C GLU A 412 21.68 17.82 16.65
N ASN A 413 22.62 18.64 17.12
CA ASN A 413 23.52 19.39 16.25
C ASN A 413 24.47 18.48 15.46
N LYS A 414 24.97 17.39 16.05
CA LYS A 414 25.74 16.37 15.32
C LYS A 414 24.89 15.64 14.29
N ALA A 415 23.65 15.28 14.62
CA ALA A 415 22.73 14.61 13.71
C ALA A 415 22.34 15.50 12.52
N ASN A 416 22.09 16.79 12.76
CA ASN A 416 21.78 17.77 11.71
C ASN A 416 22.98 18.02 10.79
N ASN A 417 24.19 18.09 11.34
CA ASN A 417 25.42 18.21 10.54
C ASN A 417 25.68 16.96 9.70
N LEU A 418 25.42 15.76 10.22
CA LEU A 418 25.50 14.52 9.44
C LEU A 418 24.49 14.52 8.29
N ARG A 419 23.23 14.90 8.57
CA ARG A 419 22.17 14.98 7.55
C ARG A 419 22.51 15.99 6.45
N LYS A 420 23.13 17.12 6.81
CA LYS A 420 23.59 18.13 5.85
C LYS A 420 24.69 17.57 4.93
N ARG A 421 25.69 16.88 5.48
CA ARG A 421 26.75 16.22 4.68
C ARG A 421 26.19 15.13 3.75
N HIS A 422 25.29 14.27 4.24
CA HIS A 422 24.64 13.25 3.40
C HIS A 422 23.80 13.87 2.27
N ARG A 423 23.22 15.05 2.48
CA ARG A 423 22.50 15.79 1.44
C ARG A 423 23.45 16.37 0.40
N GLU A 424 24.57 16.94 0.83
CA GLU A 424 25.61 17.49 -0.05
C GLU A 424 26.27 16.39 -0.90
N ASP A 425 26.59 15.23 -0.31
CA ASP A 425 27.12 14.05 -1.02
C ASP A 425 26.12 13.51 -2.06
N ARG A 426 24.82 13.51 -1.75
CA ARG A 426 23.77 13.13 -2.70
C ARG A 426 23.64 14.10 -3.86
N ILE A 427 23.80 15.40 -3.62
CA ILE A 427 23.80 16.44 -4.66
C ILE A 427 25.02 16.27 -5.56
N ALA A 428 26.21 16.07 -4.99
CA ALA A 428 27.45 15.85 -5.74
C ALA A 428 27.40 14.57 -6.58
N SER A 429 26.89 13.46 -6.01
CA SER A 429 26.73 12.19 -6.72
C SER A 429 25.74 12.29 -7.88
N THR A 430 24.62 12.99 -7.68
CA THR A 430 23.63 13.25 -8.73
C THR A 430 24.22 14.12 -9.85
N ALA A 431 24.97 15.17 -9.50
CA ALA A 431 25.63 16.04 -10.47
C ALA A 431 26.66 15.27 -11.33
N GLN A 432 27.46 14.38 -10.72
CA GLN A 432 28.39 13.52 -11.46
C GLN A 432 27.67 12.54 -12.41
N LYS A 433 26.55 11.95 -11.99
CA LYS A 433 25.75 11.05 -12.85
C LYS A 433 25.15 11.80 -14.04
N VAL A 434 24.62 13.01 -13.82
CA VAL A 434 24.09 13.87 -14.89
C VAL A 434 25.21 14.26 -15.86
N HIS A 435 26.41 14.58 -15.36
CA HIS A 435 27.56 14.90 -16.21
C HIS A 435 27.97 13.71 -17.10
N ARG A 436 28.04 12.49 -16.54
CA ARG A 436 28.34 11.27 -17.32
C ARG A 436 27.26 10.96 -18.37
N MET A 437 25.99 11.21 -18.05
CA MET A 437 24.90 11.03 -19.03
C MET A 437 25.01 12.03 -20.20
N LYS A 438 25.34 13.29 -19.91
CA LYS A 438 25.56 14.31 -20.95
C LYS A 438 26.75 13.96 -21.86
N GLN A 439 27.85 13.44 -21.30
CA GLN A 439 28.99 12.98 -22.10
C GLN A 439 28.61 11.81 -23.02
N LYS A 440 27.89 10.81 -22.50
CA LYS A 440 27.43 9.67 -23.31
C LYS A 440 26.49 10.08 -24.44
N LEU A 441 25.57 11.02 -24.19
CA LEU A 441 24.66 11.56 -25.21
C LEU A 441 25.45 12.31 -26.30
N SER A 442 26.42 13.13 -25.92
CA SER A 442 27.31 13.82 -26.87
C SER A 442 28.11 12.84 -27.73
N GLU A 443 28.64 11.76 -27.14
CA GLU A 443 29.37 10.72 -27.88
C GLU A 443 28.47 9.94 -28.84
N THR A 444 27.22 9.69 -28.46
CA THR A 444 26.24 9.02 -29.35
C THR A 444 25.82 9.91 -30.51
N GLU A 445 25.63 11.21 -30.27
CA GLU A 445 25.35 12.18 -31.34
C GLU A 445 26.51 12.33 -32.32
N VAL A 446 27.76 12.34 -31.83
CA VAL A 446 28.96 12.39 -32.67
C VAL A 446 29.10 11.12 -33.53
N LYS A 447 28.84 9.93 -32.96
CA LYS A 447 28.79 8.66 -33.71
C LYS A 447 27.68 8.68 -34.77
N ARG A 448 26.50 9.20 -34.43
CA ARG A 448 25.34 9.26 -35.34
C ARG A 448 25.55 10.25 -36.49
N LYS A 449 26.30 11.34 -36.26
CA LYS A 449 26.72 12.27 -37.32
C LYS A 449 27.77 11.66 -38.24
N ARG A 450 28.75 10.90 -37.73
CA ARG A 450 29.75 10.20 -38.56
C ARG A 450 29.14 9.12 -39.47
N LEU A 451 28.08 8.45 -39.03
CA LEU A 451 27.36 7.44 -39.82
C LEU A 451 26.47 8.03 -40.93
N LYS A 452 26.27 9.35 -40.96
CA LYS A 452 25.47 10.04 -41.99
C LYS A 452 26.32 10.69 -43.09
N THR A 453 27.65 10.61 -43.00
CA THR A 453 28.59 11.26 -43.93
C THR A 453 29.45 10.25 -44.70
N VAL A 454 29.04 8.98 -44.74
CA VAL A 454 29.66 7.90 -45.55
C VAL A 454 28.68 7.44 -46.60
#